data_AF-A0A6I6DUI5-F1
#
_entry.id   AF-A0A6I6DUI5-F1
#
_cell.length_a   1.000
_cell.length_b   1.000
_cell.length_c   1.000
_cell.angle_alpha   90.00
_cell.angle_beta   90.00
_cell.angle_gamma   90.00
#
_symmetry.space_group_name_H-M   'P 1'
#
loop_
_entity.id
_entity.type
_entity.pdbx_description
1 polymer ?
#
loop_
_entity_poly.entity_id
_entity_poly.type
_entity_poly.pdbx_seq_one_letter_code
_entity_poly.pdbx_strand_id
1 'polypeptide(L)'
;MFSLKLLNKRGLSPSELESLDPELFEYMMIYDSSIEPSGARFEHIKYSNLAHLILMSSGNLTQDGMKKANVHDWDMHGLLSNKTVYERMQDEEQKQLTQQQLQQSAMMQFITGSTGTGG
;
A
#
# COMPACT_ATOMS: atom_id res chain seq x y z
N MET A 1 11.29 26.03 -1.55
CA MET A 1 9.88 25.65 -1.85
C MET A 1 9.51 24.21 -1.45
N PHE A 2 10.46 23.26 -1.39
CA PHE A 2 10.17 21.88 -0.96
C PHE A 2 9.84 21.73 0.54
N SER A 3 10.45 22.54 1.41
CA SER A 3 10.29 22.46 2.88
C SER A 3 8.87 22.81 3.36
N LEU A 4 8.26 23.85 2.81
CA LEU A 4 6.84 24.20 3.06
C LEU A 4 5.89 23.07 2.63
N LYS A 5 6.25 22.35 1.55
CA LYS A 5 5.67 21.08 1.06
C LYS A 5 5.38 20.06 2.16
N LEU A 6 6.39 19.86 2.99
CA LEU A 6 6.49 18.76 3.94
C LEU A 6 5.71 19.07 5.22
N LEU A 7 5.87 20.28 5.76
CA LEU A 7 5.21 20.74 6.98
C LEU A 7 3.71 20.98 6.81
N ASN A 8 3.26 21.42 5.63
CA ASN A 8 1.82 21.63 5.34
C ASN A 8 0.98 20.34 5.53
N LYS A 9 1.59 19.16 5.34
CA LYS A 9 0.90 17.86 5.47
C LYS A 9 0.47 17.52 6.91
N ARG A 10 0.87 18.30 7.91
CA ARG A 10 0.54 18.08 9.33
C ARG A 10 -0.53 19.04 9.88
N GLY A 11 -1.22 19.79 9.02
CA GLY A 11 -2.44 20.54 9.38
C GLY A 11 -2.30 22.04 9.57
N LEU A 12 -1.13 22.62 9.24
CA LEU A 12 -0.93 24.08 9.21
C LEU A 12 -1.21 24.63 7.81
N SER A 13 -1.99 25.71 7.74
CA SER A 13 -2.19 26.45 6.49
C SER A 13 -0.88 27.14 6.06
N PRO A 14 -0.68 27.39 4.75
CA PRO A 14 0.52 28.08 4.26
C PRO A 14 0.80 29.42 4.97
N SER A 15 -0.26 30.19 5.25
CA SER A 15 -0.20 31.47 5.95
C SER A 15 0.23 31.36 7.40
N GLU A 16 -0.18 30.29 8.10
CA GLU A 16 0.26 30.04 9.47
C GLU A 16 1.75 29.68 9.49
N LEU A 17 2.21 28.92 8.50
CA LEU A 17 3.62 28.52 8.38
C LEU A 17 4.54 29.72 8.10
N GLU A 18 4.08 30.69 7.32
CA GLU A 18 4.80 31.94 7.05
C GLU A 18 4.82 32.90 8.25
N SER A 19 3.87 32.74 9.18
CA SER A 19 3.79 33.51 10.42
C SER A 19 4.55 32.89 11.60
N LEU A 20 5.11 31.68 11.43
CA LEU A 20 5.89 31.02 12.46
C LEU A 20 7.20 31.76 12.73
N ASP A 21 7.60 31.73 13.99
CA ASP A 21 8.93 32.16 14.38
C ASP A 21 10.00 31.31 13.64
N PRO A 22 11.05 31.92 13.05
CA PRO A 22 12.05 31.20 12.28
C PRO A 22 12.74 30.07 13.05
N GLU A 23 12.95 30.23 14.35
CA GLU A 23 13.58 29.21 15.20
C GLU A 23 12.65 28.00 15.38
N LEU A 24 11.36 28.25 15.63
CA LEU A 24 10.35 27.20 15.71
C LEU A 24 10.18 26.45 14.39
N PHE A 25 10.21 27.16 13.26
CA PHE A 25 10.18 26.55 11.93
C PHE A 25 11.38 25.61 11.71
N GLU A 26 12.59 26.05 12.08
CA GLU A 26 13.80 25.25 11.97
C GLU A 26 13.74 23.99 12.86
N TYR A 27 13.28 24.10 14.10
CA TYR A 27 13.08 22.94 14.97
C TYR A 27 12.06 21.95 14.42
N MET A 28 10.95 22.42 13.87
CA MET A 28 9.97 21.54 13.23
C MET A 28 10.55 20.85 11.98
N MET A 29 11.37 21.56 11.20
CA MET A 29 12.08 20.98 10.06
C MET A 29 13.10 19.91 10.48
N ILE A 30 13.86 20.15 11.56
CA ILE A 30 14.83 19.17 12.09
C ILE A 30 14.09 17.96 12.67
N TYR A 31 13.01 18.19 13.40
CA TYR A 31 12.18 17.13 13.95
C TYR A 31 11.63 16.24 12.83
N ASP A 32 11.04 16.82 11.79
CA ASP A 32 10.47 16.06 10.67
C ASP A 32 11.56 15.37 9.82
N SER A 33 12.70 16.01 9.59
CA SER A 33 13.77 15.43 8.76
C SER A 33 14.62 14.38 9.48
N SER A 34 14.86 14.55 10.78
CA SER A 34 15.92 13.84 11.50
C SER A 34 15.41 13.01 12.68
N ILE A 35 14.26 13.36 13.28
CA ILE A 35 13.75 12.69 14.49
C ILE A 35 12.56 11.79 14.15
N GLU A 36 11.61 12.25 13.34
CA GLU A 36 10.42 11.48 12.94
C GLU A 36 10.23 11.44 11.41
N PRO A 37 11.23 10.98 10.62
CA PRO A 37 11.12 11.00 9.17
C PRO A 37 10.00 10.11 8.62
N SER A 38 9.43 9.21 9.43
CA SER A 38 8.16 8.53 9.15
C SER A 38 7.73 7.61 10.31
N GLY A 39 7.42 8.17 11.49
CA GLY A 39 7.01 7.38 12.66
C GLY A 39 5.91 6.36 12.32
N ALA A 40 4.86 6.83 11.64
CA ALA A 40 3.77 5.98 11.17
C ALA A 40 4.22 4.87 10.19
N ARG A 41 5.18 5.14 9.30
CA ARG A 41 5.69 4.11 8.36
C ARG A 41 6.51 3.06 9.10
N PHE A 42 7.36 3.48 10.02
CA PHE A 42 8.18 2.56 10.81
C PHE A 42 7.32 1.70 11.73
N GLU A 43 6.32 2.29 12.38
CA GLU A 43 5.33 1.56 13.17
C GLU A 43 4.55 0.59 12.30
N HIS A 44 4.12 1.01 11.10
CA HIS A 44 3.41 0.12 10.18
C HIS A 44 4.28 -1.06 9.74
N ILE A 45 5.55 -0.82 9.37
CA ILE A 45 6.53 -1.89 9.07
C ILE A 45 6.61 -2.87 10.23
N LYS A 46 6.74 -2.37 11.46
CA LYS A 46 6.85 -3.20 12.66
C LYS A 46 5.59 -4.07 12.86
N TYR A 47 4.40 -3.49 12.74
CA TYR A 47 3.14 -4.22 12.92
C TYR A 47 2.88 -5.23 11.80
N SER A 48 3.17 -4.88 10.54
CA SER A 48 3.01 -5.80 9.41
C SER A 48 3.94 -7.00 9.53
N ASN A 49 5.20 -6.80 9.96
CA ASN A 49 6.12 -7.90 10.22
C ASN A 49 5.68 -8.76 11.41
N LEU A 50 5.17 -8.14 12.49
CA LEU A 50 4.65 -8.88 13.64
C LEU A 50 3.44 -9.73 13.26
N ALA A 51 2.48 -9.19 12.50
CA ALA A 51 1.32 -9.92 12.04
C ALA A 51 1.70 -11.08 11.11
N HIS A 52 2.66 -10.86 10.21
CA HIS A 52 3.22 -11.93 9.38
C HIS A 52 3.86 -13.04 10.22
N LEU A 53 4.68 -12.67 11.22
CA LEU A 53 5.31 -13.65 12.11
C LEU A 53 4.28 -14.45 12.91
N ILE A 54 3.25 -13.79 13.46
CA ILE A 54 2.16 -14.46 14.18
C ILE A 54 1.46 -15.46 13.26
N LEU A 55 1.14 -15.04 12.03
CA LEU A 55 0.52 -15.92 11.05
C LEU A 55 1.41 -17.14 10.76
N MET A 56 2.68 -16.92 10.42
CA MET A 56 3.63 -18.00 10.10
C MET A 56 3.92 -18.93 11.30
N SER A 57 3.81 -18.43 12.52
CA SER A 57 3.93 -19.23 13.75
C SER A 57 2.65 -19.98 14.12
N SER A 58 1.52 -19.66 13.49
CA SER A 58 0.25 -20.32 13.80
C SER A 58 0.20 -21.73 13.18
N GLY A 59 -0.01 -22.75 14.01
CA GLY A 59 -0.06 -24.15 13.58
C GLY A 59 -1.29 -24.54 12.73
N ASN A 60 -2.13 -23.57 12.36
CA ASN A 60 -3.41 -23.78 11.69
C ASN A 60 -3.38 -23.45 10.19
N LEU A 61 -2.22 -23.07 9.62
CA LEU A 61 -2.09 -22.82 8.18
C LEU A 61 -1.70 -24.07 7.40
N THR A 62 -2.30 -24.21 6.23
CA THR A 62 -1.85 -25.15 5.21
C THR A 62 -0.52 -24.68 4.62
N GLN A 63 0.27 -25.61 4.07
CA GLN A 63 1.53 -25.29 3.39
C GLN A 63 1.34 -24.29 2.24
N ASP A 64 0.21 -24.37 1.54
CA ASP A 64 -0.14 -23.44 0.46
C ASP A 64 -0.52 -22.06 1.00
N GLY A 65 -1.16 -21.98 2.18
CA GLY A 65 -1.46 -20.72 2.85
C GLY A 65 -0.19 -19.98 3.28
N MET A 66 0.78 -20.71 3.83
CA MET A 66 2.09 -20.15 4.21
C MET A 66 2.87 -19.61 3.01
N LYS A 67 2.83 -20.28 1.85
CA LYS A 67 3.53 -19.83 0.63
C LYS A 67 2.92 -18.57 0.01
N LYS A 68 1.63 -18.31 0.26
CA LYS A 68 0.89 -17.19 -0.33
C LYS A 68 0.91 -15.93 0.54
N ALA A 69 1.12 -16.07 1.84
CA ALA A 69 1.14 -14.95 2.77
C ALA A 69 2.32 -14.01 2.52
N ASN A 70 2.06 -12.72 2.36
CA ASN A 70 3.06 -11.70 2.08
C ASN A 70 2.96 -10.54 3.08
N VAL A 71 4.09 -9.99 3.55
CA VAL A 71 4.12 -8.84 4.48
C VAL A 71 3.27 -7.65 3.97
N HIS A 72 3.16 -7.49 2.65
CA HIS A 72 2.32 -6.48 2.02
C HIS A 72 0.80 -6.70 2.19
N ASP A 73 0.36 -7.91 2.55
CA ASP A 73 -1.06 -8.18 2.86
C ASP A 73 -1.53 -7.42 4.10
N TRP A 74 -0.59 -7.00 4.95
CA TRP A 74 -0.86 -6.17 6.13
C TRP A 74 -0.59 -4.67 5.89
N ASP A 75 -0.36 -4.25 4.65
CA ASP A 75 -0.15 -2.85 4.25
C ASP A 75 -1.47 -2.12 3.93
N MET A 76 -2.34 -1.98 4.94
CA MET A 76 -3.69 -1.44 4.78
C MET A 76 -3.72 0.00 4.24
N HIS A 77 -2.68 0.78 4.54
CA HIS A 77 -2.61 2.19 4.17
C HIS A 77 -1.71 2.44 2.95
N GLY A 78 -1.09 1.38 2.40
CA GLY A 78 -0.12 1.45 1.31
C GLY A 78 1.17 2.19 1.66
N LEU A 79 1.48 2.27 2.96
CA LEU A 79 2.67 2.95 3.48
C LEU A 79 3.96 2.16 3.18
N LEU A 80 3.84 0.84 2.93
CA LEU A 80 4.97 -0.02 2.58
C LEU A 80 5.20 -0.09 1.07
N SER A 81 4.13 0.07 0.28
CA SER A 81 4.15 -0.04 -1.17
C SER A 81 5.01 1.02 -1.88
N ASN A 82 5.37 2.11 -1.19
CA ASN A 82 6.02 3.32 -1.75
C ASN A 82 5.29 3.91 -2.99
N LYS A 83 4.05 3.48 -3.25
CA LYS A 83 3.23 3.94 -4.37
C LYS A 83 2.31 5.06 -3.91
N THR A 84 2.08 6.01 -4.79
CA THR A 84 1.06 7.03 -4.61
C THR A 84 -0.34 6.40 -4.63
N VAL A 85 -1.34 7.11 -4.10
CA VAL A 85 -2.75 6.67 -4.15
C VAL A 85 -3.20 6.43 -5.60
N TYR A 86 -2.75 7.30 -6.51
CA TYR A 86 -3.08 7.22 -7.93
C TYR A 86 -2.50 5.94 -8.59
N GLU A 87 -1.23 5.62 -8.35
CA GLU A 87 -0.60 4.41 -8.86
C GLU A 87 -1.26 3.14 -8.31
N ARG A 88 -1.70 3.16 -7.05
CA ARG A 88 -2.45 2.03 -6.46
C ARG A 88 -3.80 1.81 -7.11
N MET A 89 -4.55 2.89 -7.38
CA MET A 89 -5.83 2.80 -8.08
C MET A 89 -5.66 2.21 -9.48
N GLN A 90 -4.60 2.59 -10.21
CA GLN A 90 -4.29 2.03 -11.52
C GLN A 90 -3.94 0.53 -11.44
N ASP A 91 -3.14 0.11 -10.46
CA ASP A 91 -2.80 -1.30 -10.27
C ASP A 91 -4.06 -2.15 -9.96
N GLU A 92 -4.98 -1.62 -9.14
CA GLU A 92 -6.24 -2.29 -8.81
C GLU A 92 -7.16 -2.39 -10.03
N GLU A 93 -7.28 -1.32 -10.80
CA GLU A 93 -8.05 -1.31 -12.05
C GLU A 93 -7.47 -2.32 -13.04
N GLN A 94 -6.14 -2.37 -13.19
CA GLN A 94 -5.47 -3.31 -14.08
C GLN A 94 -5.63 -4.77 -13.62
N LYS A 95 -5.60 -5.03 -12.30
CA LYS A 95 -5.91 -6.36 -11.73
C LYS A 95 -7.35 -6.77 -12.03
N GLN A 96 -8.31 -5.87 -11.88
CA GLN A 96 -9.72 -6.13 -12.16
C GLN A 96 -9.95 -6.42 -13.65
N LEU A 97 -9.36 -5.63 -14.54
CA LEU A 97 -9.42 -5.86 -15.99
C LEU A 97 -8.81 -7.21 -16.38
N THR A 98 -7.66 -7.55 -15.82
CA THR A 98 -7.01 -8.85 -16.06
C THR A 98 -7.90 -10.00 -15.57
N GLN A 99 -8.51 -9.85 -14.40
CA GLN A 99 -9.40 -10.88 -13.85
C GLN A 99 -10.68 -11.03 -14.68
N GLN A 100 -11.26 -9.93 -15.17
CA GLN A 100 -12.40 -9.96 -16.08
C GLN A 100 -12.04 -10.62 -17.42
N GLN A 101 -10.86 -10.33 -17.98
CA GLN A 101 -10.38 -10.97 -19.22
C GLN A 101 -10.18 -12.48 -19.04
N LEU A 102 -9.63 -12.92 -17.91
CA LEU A 102 -9.47 -14.33 -17.59
C LEU A 102 -10.84 -15.03 -17.45
N GLN A 103 -11.80 -14.40 -16.78
CA GLN A 103 -13.17 -14.94 -16.67
C GLN A 103 -13.87 -15.02 -18.04
N GLN A 104 -13.75 -13.99 -18.87
CA GLN A 104 -14.32 -13.99 -20.22
C GLN A 104 -13.67 -15.06 -21.11
N SER A 105 -12.34 -15.22 -21.02
CA SER A 105 -11.61 -16.25 -21.77
C SER A 105 -11.99 -17.66 -21.33
N ALA A 106 -12.16 -17.89 -20.03
CA ALA A 106 -12.61 -19.18 -19.50
C ALA A 106 -14.05 -19.51 -19.93
N MET A 107 -14.95 -18.52 -19.94
CA MET A 107 -16.31 -18.69 -20.47
C MET A 107 -16.32 -18.97 -21.98
N MET A 108 -15.47 -18.29 -22.76
CA MET A 108 -15.39 -18.48 -24.20
C MET A 108 -14.87 -19.89 -24.56
N GLN A 109 -13.86 -20.39 -23.84
CA GLN A 109 -13.35 -21.75 -24.01
C GLN A 109 -14.40 -22.82 -23.67
N PHE A 110 -15.23 -22.58 -22.66
CA PHE A 110 -16.33 -23.48 -22.31
C PHE A 110 -17.37 -23.56 -23.45
N ILE A 111 -17.72 -22.41 -24.04
CA ILE A 111 -18.68 -22.34 -25.15
C ILE A 111 -18.12 -23.02 -26.40
N THR A 112 -16.86 -22.76 -26.79
CA THR A 112 -16.23 -23.37 -27.96
C THR A 112 -15.92 -24.86 -27.79
N GLY A 113 -15.70 -25.31 -26.55
CA GLY A 113 -15.51 -26.74 -26.23
C GLY A 113 -16.79 -27.57 -26.36
N SER A 114 -17.96 -26.94 -26.23
CA SER A 114 -19.27 -27.62 -26.36
C SER A 114 -19.74 -27.84 -27.81
N THR A 115 -19.18 -27.11 -28.79
CA THR A 115 -19.59 -27.20 -30.21
C THR A 115 -18.72 -28.16 -31.03
N GLY A 116 -17.75 -28.83 -30.41
CA GLY A 116 -16.74 -29.68 -31.06
C GLY A 116 -16.77 -31.15 -30.66
N THR A 117 -17.93 -31.79 -30.51
CA THR A 117 -18.04 -33.25 -30.47
C THR A 117 -19.37 -33.75 -31.07
N GLY A 118 -19.26 -34.36 -32.27
CA GLY A 118 -20.26 -35.25 -32.90
C GLY A 118 -21.12 -34.57 -33.97
N GLY A 119 -20.89 -34.75 -35.28
CA GLY A 119 -20.18 -35.84 -35.95
C GLY A 119 -21.04 -37.11 -35.98
#